data_AF-A0A834YWJ0-F1
#
_entry.id   AF-A0A834YWJ0-F1
#
_cell.length_a   1.000
_cell.length_b   1.000
_cell.length_c   1.000
_cell.angle_alpha   90.00
_cell.angle_beta   90.00
_cell.angle_gamma   90.00
#
_symmetry.space_group_name_H-M   'P 1'
#
loop_
_entity.id
_entity.type
_entity.pdbx_description
1 polymer ?
#
loop_
_entity_poly.entity_id
_entity_poly.type
_entity_poly.pdbx_seq_one_letter_code
_entity_poly.pdbx_strand_id
1 'polypeptide(L)'
;MSGSTLFLLRLVFLVGTAATLAGATDHIVGANRGWNPGINYTLWANNHTFYVNDLISFRYSKFQYNVYQVNQTGYDNCTIEGALGNWSSGKDFILLDKAKRYYFICGTGGCFNGMKVSVLVHPLPPPPTAAAAATNQTSPKSAAKAVFRPGSVVLGTLVVSLASILLGFEWI
;
A
#
# COMPACT_ATOMS: atom_id res chain seq x y z
N MET A 1 5.86 23.86 42.69
CA MET A 1 5.40 23.46 41.34
C MET A 1 4.55 22.22 41.54
N SER A 2 3.23 22.33 41.31
CA SER A 2 2.25 21.30 41.71
C SER A 2 2.44 20.01 40.92
N GLY A 3 2.31 18.86 41.59
CA GLY A 3 2.39 17.53 40.96
C GLY A 3 1.40 17.32 39.80
N SER A 4 0.30 18.09 39.79
CA SER A 4 -0.63 18.14 38.65
C SER A 4 0.00 18.66 37.36
N THR A 5 0.93 19.62 37.44
CA THR A 5 1.60 20.20 36.25
C THR A 5 2.57 19.20 35.61
N LEU A 6 3.23 18.37 36.42
CA LEU A 6 4.11 17.29 35.97
C LEU A 6 3.33 16.11 35.35
N PHE A 7 2.14 15.82 35.85
CA PHE A 7 1.25 14.78 35.32
C PHE A 7 0.67 15.16 33.94
N LEU A 8 0.27 16.42 33.78
CA LEU A 8 -0.24 16.95 32.50
C LEU A 8 0.86 16.97 31.42
N LEU A 9 2.10 17.28 31.80
CA LEU A 9 3.25 17.24 30.87
C LEU A 9 3.58 15.83 30.38
N ARG A 10 3.37 14.78 31.20
CA ARG A 10 3.55 13.38 30.77
C ARG A 10 2.44 12.87 29.85
N LEU A 11 1.22 13.37 29.99
CA LEU A 11 0.07 13.02 29.14
C LEU A 11 0.17 13.62 27.73
N VAL A 12 0.77 14.82 27.60
CA VAL A 12 0.95 15.48 26.30
C VAL A 12 2.07 14.85 25.46
N PHE A 13 3.06 14.20 26.09
CA PHE A 13 4.17 13.54 25.39
C PHE A 13 3.81 12.18 24.75
N LEU A 14 2.59 11.66 24.96
CA LEU A 14 2.12 10.38 24.43
C LEU A 14 1.30 10.53 23.14
N VAL A 15 1.36 11.68 22.46
CA VAL A 15 0.72 11.90 21.17
C VAL A 15 1.66 11.44 20.04
N GLY A 16 1.62 10.14 19.79
CA GLY A 16 1.58 9.54 18.46
C GLY A 16 2.74 9.79 17.50
N THR A 17 3.77 8.94 17.56
CA THR A 17 4.51 8.55 16.35
C THR A 17 3.90 7.27 15.81
N ALA A 18 2.84 7.39 15.02
CA ALA A 18 2.40 6.30 14.16
C ALA A 18 3.40 6.21 12.99
N ALA A 19 4.52 5.52 13.20
CA ALA A 19 5.38 5.13 12.09
C ALA A 19 4.57 4.17 11.22
N THR A 20 4.15 4.62 10.03
CA THR A 20 3.58 3.73 9.02
C THR A 20 4.67 2.75 8.61
N LEU A 21 4.61 1.52 9.11
CA LEU A 21 5.40 0.42 8.58
C LEU A 21 4.99 0.24 7.13
N ALA A 22 5.83 0.68 6.20
CA ALA A 22 5.65 0.42 4.77
C ALA A 22 5.88 -1.08 4.56
N GLY A 23 4.79 -1.85 4.64
CA GLY A 23 4.79 -3.28 4.34
C GLY A 23 4.79 -3.53 2.82
N ALA A 24 5.34 -4.66 2.39
CA ALA A 24 5.25 -5.13 1.01
C ALA A 24 3.78 -5.40 0.63
N THR A 25 3.33 -4.88 -0.51
CA THR A 25 1.97 -5.07 -1.02
C THR A 25 1.90 -6.30 -1.92
N ASP A 26 0.86 -7.12 -1.78
CA ASP A 26 0.57 -8.22 -2.71
C ASP A 26 -0.48 -7.79 -3.75
N HIS A 27 -0.10 -7.77 -5.01
CA HIS A 27 -0.93 -7.47 -6.15
C HIS A 27 -1.42 -8.75 -6.81
N ILE A 28 -2.66 -9.15 -6.52
CA ILE A 28 -3.30 -10.29 -7.16
C ILE A 28 -3.69 -9.93 -8.60
N VAL A 29 -3.03 -10.56 -9.57
CA VAL A 29 -3.25 -10.33 -11.01
C VAL A 29 -4.69 -10.66 -11.38
N GLY A 30 -5.39 -9.69 -11.99
CA GLY A 30 -6.80 -9.82 -12.35
C GLY A 30 -7.75 -9.75 -11.14
N ALA A 31 -7.27 -9.42 -9.95
CA ALA A 31 -8.05 -9.32 -8.71
C ALA A 31 -8.92 -10.58 -8.47
N ASN A 32 -10.23 -10.42 -8.35
CA ASN A 32 -11.17 -11.54 -8.14
C ASN A 32 -11.33 -12.46 -9.37
N ARG A 33 -10.90 -12.02 -10.55
CA ARG A 33 -10.94 -12.82 -11.78
C ARG A 33 -9.71 -13.72 -11.95
N GLY A 34 -8.62 -13.40 -11.26
CA GLY A 34 -7.37 -14.17 -11.32
C GLY A 34 -6.70 -14.15 -12.70
N TRP A 35 -5.82 -15.12 -12.91
CA TRP A 35 -5.08 -15.32 -14.15
C TRP A 35 -5.85 -16.27 -15.09
N ASN A 36 -6.76 -15.69 -15.88
CA ASN A 36 -7.68 -16.35 -16.80
C ASN A 36 -7.80 -15.61 -18.16
N PRO A 37 -8.31 -16.25 -19.22
CA PRO A 37 -8.61 -15.59 -20.49
C PRO A 37 -9.78 -14.60 -20.37
N GLY A 38 -9.86 -13.65 -21.30
CA GLY A 38 -10.95 -12.66 -21.34
C GLY A 38 -10.82 -11.52 -20.32
N ILE A 39 -9.68 -11.40 -19.65
CA ILE A 39 -9.39 -10.33 -18.68
C ILE A 39 -8.51 -9.26 -19.33
N ASN A 40 -8.85 -7.99 -19.13
CA ASN A 40 -8.03 -6.88 -19.59
C ASN A 40 -6.94 -6.57 -18.56
N TYR A 41 -5.80 -7.26 -18.67
CA TYR A 41 -4.67 -7.07 -17.75
C TYR A 41 -3.99 -5.71 -17.89
N THR A 42 -4.09 -5.05 -19.04
CA THR A 42 -3.58 -3.69 -19.23
C THR A 42 -4.36 -2.72 -18.35
N LEU A 43 -5.68 -2.80 -18.36
CA LEU A 43 -6.53 -2.00 -17.48
C LEU A 43 -6.25 -2.30 -16.00
N TRP A 44 -6.12 -3.59 -15.65
CA TRP A 44 -5.75 -3.99 -14.29
C TRP A 44 -4.40 -3.37 -13.87
N ALA A 45 -3.35 -3.53 -14.69
CA ALA A 45 -2.02 -3.01 -14.38
C ALA A 45 -2.00 -1.49 -14.24
N ASN A 46 -2.76 -0.77 -15.07
CA ASN A 46 -2.87 0.69 -15.01
C ASN A 46 -3.57 1.19 -13.73
N ASN A 47 -4.36 0.35 -13.06
CA ASN A 47 -5.03 0.67 -11.80
C ASN A 47 -4.19 0.29 -10.56
N HIS A 48 -2.94 -0.13 -10.76
CA HIS A 48 -2.02 -0.48 -9.70
C HIS A 48 -0.71 0.30 -9.84
N THR A 49 -0.12 0.64 -8.70
CA THR A 49 1.26 1.14 -8.63
C THR A 49 2.07 0.10 -7.90
N PHE A 50 3.19 -0.30 -8.49
CA PHE A 50 4.09 -1.32 -7.96
C PHE A 50 5.38 -0.67 -7.51
N TYR A 51 5.87 -1.08 -6.35
CA TYR A 51 7.15 -0.67 -5.79
C TYR A 51 8.09 -1.86 -5.62
N VAL A 52 9.38 -1.56 -5.52
CA VAL A 52 10.38 -2.56 -5.16
C VAL A 52 10.01 -3.23 -3.84
N ASN A 53 10.13 -4.55 -3.79
CA ASN A 53 9.73 -5.47 -2.73
C ASN A 53 8.24 -5.77 -2.63
N ASP A 54 7.39 -5.25 -3.53
CA ASP A 54 6.03 -5.75 -3.65
C ASP A 54 6.01 -7.19 -4.20
N LEU A 55 4.92 -7.89 -3.93
CA LEU A 55 4.61 -9.19 -4.50
C LEU A 55 3.60 -9.01 -5.63
N ILE A 56 3.78 -9.75 -6.71
CA ILE A 56 2.74 -9.97 -7.72
C ILE A 56 2.34 -11.45 -7.66
N SER A 57 1.05 -11.70 -7.46
CA SER A 57 0.53 -13.06 -7.28
C SER A 57 -0.41 -13.48 -8.39
N PHE A 58 -0.23 -14.72 -8.85
CA PHE A 58 -1.00 -15.32 -9.92
C PHE A 58 -1.83 -16.47 -9.36
N ARG A 59 -3.14 -16.43 -9.62
CA ARG A 59 -4.09 -17.46 -9.17
C ARG A 59 -4.83 -18.04 -10.37
N TYR A 60 -4.68 -19.33 -10.63
CA TYR A 60 -5.19 -19.99 -11.82
C TYR A 60 -5.34 -21.51 -11.63
N SER A 61 -6.05 -22.17 -12.56
CA SER A 61 -6.10 -23.63 -12.61
C SER A 61 -4.76 -24.20 -13.08
N LYS A 62 -4.01 -24.82 -12.17
CA LYS A 62 -2.61 -25.29 -12.40
C LYS A 62 -2.44 -26.27 -13.55
N PHE A 63 -3.51 -26.94 -13.97
CA PHE A 63 -3.49 -27.88 -15.09
C PHE A 63 -3.83 -27.24 -16.44
N GLN A 64 -4.29 -25.99 -16.45
CA GLN A 64 -4.68 -25.26 -17.66
C GLN A 64 -3.68 -24.16 -18.01
N TYR A 65 -3.19 -23.45 -17.01
CA TYR A 65 -2.36 -22.27 -17.20
C TYR A 65 -1.07 -22.36 -16.40
N ASN A 66 -0.14 -21.50 -16.76
CA ASN A 66 1.12 -21.27 -16.07
C ASN A 66 1.51 -19.80 -16.25
N VAL A 67 2.63 -19.43 -15.65
CA VAL A 67 3.18 -18.08 -15.73
C VAL A 67 4.64 -18.19 -16.13
N TYR A 68 5.03 -17.46 -17.16
CA TYR A 68 6.41 -17.24 -17.53
C TYR A 68 6.75 -15.76 -17.40
N GLN A 69 7.91 -15.48 -16.81
CA GLN A 69 8.52 -14.16 -16.92
C GLN A 69 9.41 -14.13 -18.16
N VAL A 70 9.23 -13.11 -18.99
CA VAL A 70 9.95 -12.95 -20.27
C VAL A 70 10.52 -11.54 -20.39
N ASN A 71 11.32 -11.31 -21.43
CA ASN A 71 11.69 -9.96 -21.84
C ASN A 71 10.59 -9.33 -22.71
N GLN A 72 10.80 -8.08 -23.15
CA GLN A 72 9.82 -7.38 -23.99
C GLN A 72 9.53 -8.11 -25.31
N THR A 73 10.56 -8.62 -25.98
CA THR A 73 10.39 -9.38 -27.24
C THR A 73 9.56 -10.65 -27.04
N GLY A 74 9.79 -11.37 -25.94
CA GLY A 74 9.02 -12.55 -25.56
C GLY A 74 7.57 -12.21 -25.21
N TYR A 75 7.35 -11.06 -24.57
CA TYR A 75 6.01 -10.55 -24.32
C TYR A 75 5.26 -10.25 -25.62
N ASP A 76 5.87 -9.48 -26.51
CA ASP A 76 5.24 -9.02 -27.76
C ASP A 76 4.94 -10.17 -28.72
N ASN A 77 5.88 -11.11 -28.85
CA ASN A 77 5.74 -12.27 -29.73
C ASN A 77 5.16 -13.52 -29.05
N CYS A 78 4.79 -13.43 -27.76
CA CYS A 78 4.29 -14.55 -26.97
C CYS A 78 5.19 -15.80 -27.01
N THR A 79 6.52 -15.60 -26.94
CA THR A 79 7.51 -16.68 -26.89
C THR A 79 8.13 -16.79 -25.50
N ILE A 80 8.41 -18.03 -25.09
CA ILE A 80 9.11 -18.37 -23.85
C ILE A 80 10.62 -18.57 -24.05
N GLU A 81 11.13 -18.32 -25.25
CA GLU A 81 12.57 -18.36 -25.51
C GLU A 81 13.30 -17.34 -24.63
N GLY A 82 14.30 -17.83 -23.88
CA GLY A 82 15.01 -17.01 -22.91
C GLY A 82 14.16 -16.56 -21.72
N ALA A 83 13.11 -17.31 -21.36
CA ALA A 83 12.31 -17.04 -20.17
C ALA A 83 13.19 -16.91 -18.91
N LEU A 84 12.90 -15.90 -18.12
CA LEU A 84 13.63 -15.52 -16.91
C LEU A 84 13.12 -16.27 -15.67
N GLY A 85 11.92 -16.84 -15.76
CA GLY A 85 11.30 -17.61 -14.69
C GLY A 85 10.05 -18.34 -15.18
N ASN A 86 9.70 -19.42 -14.50
CA ASN A 86 8.48 -20.18 -14.73
C ASN A 86 7.80 -20.52 -13.40
N TRP A 87 6.48 -20.53 -13.41
CA TRP A 87 5.67 -20.93 -12.26
C TRP A 87 4.42 -21.68 -12.73
N SER A 88 4.07 -22.74 -12.02
CA SER A 88 3.02 -23.69 -12.41
C SER A 88 2.23 -24.24 -11.22
N SER A 89 2.32 -23.63 -10.03
CA SER A 89 1.65 -24.18 -8.83
C SER A 89 0.13 -23.93 -8.80
N GLY A 90 -0.34 -22.94 -9.58
CA GLY A 90 -1.72 -22.44 -9.55
C GLY A 90 -1.95 -21.31 -8.55
N LYS A 91 -1.01 -21.09 -7.62
CA LYS A 91 -0.99 -19.96 -6.70
C LYS A 91 0.45 -19.52 -6.45
N ASP A 92 0.97 -18.70 -7.35
CA ASP A 92 2.37 -18.28 -7.32
C ASP A 92 2.50 -16.86 -6.80
N PHE A 93 3.55 -16.62 -6.03
CA PHE A 93 3.94 -15.31 -5.52
C PHE A 93 5.32 -14.98 -6.05
N ILE A 94 5.44 -13.83 -6.70
CA ILE A 94 6.68 -13.41 -7.36
C ILE A 94 7.10 -12.07 -6.76
N LEU A 95 8.32 -12.01 -6.23
CA LEU A 95 8.89 -10.79 -5.67
C LEU A 95 9.37 -9.85 -6.77
N LEU A 96 8.94 -8.59 -6.68
CA LEU A 96 9.37 -7.51 -7.56
C LEU A 96 10.61 -6.83 -6.96
N ASP A 97 11.77 -7.46 -7.17
CA ASP A 97 13.03 -7.13 -6.51
C ASP A 97 13.76 -5.90 -7.08
N LYS A 98 13.39 -5.42 -8.27
CA LYS A 98 14.09 -4.32 -8.97
C LYS A 98 13.11 -3.33 -9.57
N ALA A 99 13.49 -2.05 -9.58
CA ALA A 99 12.75 -1.03 -10.30
C ALA A 99 12.96 -1.20 -11.82
N LYS A 100 12.01 -1.83 -12.49
CA LYS A 100 12.00 -2.05 -13.94
C LYS A 100 10.60 -2.44 -14.41
N ARG A 101 10.43 -2.58 -15.72
CA ARG A 101 9.25 -3.22 -16.29
C ARG A 101 9.41 -4.74 -16.26
N TYR A 102 8.44 -5.43 -15.67
CA TYR A 102 8.33 -6.89 -15.70
C TYR A 102 7.26 -7.29 -16.72
N TYR A 103 7.49 -8.40 -17.40
CA TYR A 103 6.58 -8.95 -18.38
C TYR A 103 6.28 -10.40 -18.03
N PHE A 104 4.99 -10.72 -17.94
CA PHE A 104 4.51 -12.07 -17.65
C PHE A 104 3.52 -12.51 -18.72
N ILE A 105 3.64 -13.77 -19.15
CA ILE A 105 2.79 -14.38 -20.17
C ILE A 105 2.32 -15.77 -19.75
N CYS A 106 1.22 -16.21 -20.34
CA CYS A 106 0.76 -17.60 -20.23
C CYS A 106 1.41 -18.41 -21.34
N GLY A 107 2.19 -19.44 -20.98
CA GLY A 107 2.94 -20.27 -21.93
C GLY A 107 2.11 -21.37 -22.60
N THR A 108 0.94 -21.71 -22.07
CA THR A 108 0.04 -22.75 -22.64
C THR A 108 -0.87 -22.22 -23.76
N GLY A 109 -0.47 -21.15 -24.45
CA GLY A 109 -1.18 -20.60 -25.61
C GLY A 109 -2.18 -19.48 -25.31
N GLY A 110 -2.37 -19.10 -24.03
CA GLY A 110 -3.26 -17.99 -23.65
C GLY A 110 -2.74 -16.59 -24.01
N CYS A 111 -1.45 -16.45 -24.30
CA CYS A 111 -0.80 -15.14 -24.47
C CYS A 111 -1.38 -14.29 -25.61
N PHE A 112 -1.56 -14.87 -26.82
CA PHE A 112 -2.15 -14.16 -27.96
C PHE A 112 -3.61 -13.78 -27.74
N ASN A 113 -4.31 -14.51 -26.87
CA ASN A 113 -5.67 -14.22 -26.44
C ASN A 113 -5.73 -13.23 -25.26
N GLY A 114 -4.62 -12.55 -24.97
CA GLY A 114 -4.54 -11.49 -23.97
C GLY A 114 -4.15 -11.96 -22.57
N MET A 115 -3.84 -13.24 -22.31
CA MET A 115 -3.23 -13.68 -21.04
C MET A 115 -1.75 -13.30 -20.98
N LYS A 116 -1.50 -12.00 -20.91
CA LYS A 116 -0.19 -11.37 -20.79
C LYS A 116 -0.35 -10.08 -20.00
N VAL A 117 0.57 -9.80 -19.07
CA VAL A 117 0.57 -8.58 -18.26
C VAL A 117 1.97 -7.97 -18.19
N SER A 118 2.04 -6.64 -18.30
CA SER A 118 3.27 -5.90 -18.05
C SER A 118 3.04 -4.92 -16.90
N VAL A 119 3.99 -4.84 -15.98
CA VAL A 119 3.91 -3.98 -14.80
C VAL A 119 5.20 -3.16 -14.68
N LEU A 120 5.06 -1.88 -14.37
CA LEU A 120 6.20 -0.99 -14.12
C LEU A 120 6.41 -0.86 -12.61
N VAL A 121 7.58 -1.29 -12.16
CA VAL A 121 7.97 -1.25 -10.74
C VAL A 121 8.83 -0.02 -10.49
N HIS A 122 8.44 0.77 -9.51
CA HIS A 122 9.13 2.00 -9.12
C HIS A 122 10.03 1.76 -7.91
N PRO A 123 11.10 2.54 -7.73
CA PRO A 123 11.83 2.57 -6.46
C PRO A 123 10.89 2.94 -5.31
N LEU A 124 11.15 2.43 -4.11
CA LEU A 124 10.41 2.85 -2.93
C LEU A 124 10.56 4.37 -2.73
N PRO A 125 9.47 5.08 -2.38
CA PRO A 125 9.55 6.49 -2.06
C PRO A 125 10.46 6.68 -0.84
N PRO A 126 11.19 7.79 -0.74
CA PRO A 126 11.99 8.09 0.43
C PRO A 126 11.08 8.12 1.66
N PRO A 127 11.57 7.66 2.84
CA PRO A 127 10.81 7.76 4.07
C PRO A 127 10.36 9.19 4.31
N PRO A 128 9.14 9.43 4.83
CA PRO A 128 8.71 10.78 5.20
C PRO A 128 9.74 11.37 6.17
N THR A 129 10.43 12.41 5.72
CA THR A 129 11.44 13.09 6.54
C THR A 129 10.68 13.86 7.63
N ALA A 130 10.94 13.58 8.90
CA ALA A 130 10.31 14.23 10.06
C ALA A 130 10.52 15.77 10.16
N ALA A 131 11.12 16.41 9.15
CA ALA A 131 11.59 17.79 9.17
C ALA A 131 10.62 18.83 8.58
N ALA A 132 9.50 18.44 7.94
CA ALA A 132 8.55 19.41 7.38
C ALA A 132 7.59 20.04 8.41
N ALA A 133 7.65 19.65 9.69
CA ALA A 133 6.71 20.11 10.73
C ALA A 133 7.17 21.36 11.51
N ALA A 134 8.36 21.91 11.26
CA ALA A 134 8.95 22.91 12.16
C ALA A 134 9.59 24.11 11.48
N THR A 135 8.90 24.86 10.60
CA THR A 135 9.12 26.32 10.47
C THR A 135 8.06 26.98 9.60
N ASN A 136 7.10 27.69 10.23
CA ASN A 136 6.56 28.96 9.74
C ASN A 136 5.53 29.52 10.73
N GLN A 137 6.01 30.09 11.84
CA GLN A 137 5.27 31.13 12.58
C GLN A 137 6.25 32.13 13.19
N THR A 138 6.65 33.14 12.41
CA THR A 138 7.08 34.45 12.93
C THR A 138 6.06 35.47 12.49
N SER A 139 5.22 35.89 13.45
CA SER A 139 4.27 36.99 13.32
C SER A 139 4.99 38.34 13.32
N PRO A 140 4.41 39.37 12.68
CA PRO A 140 4.11 40.56 13.47
C PRO A 140 2.68 41.07 13.30
N LYS A 141 2.09 41.37 14.45
CA LYS A 141 1.01 42.33 14.78
C LYS A 141 0.37 43.08 13.59
N SER A 142 -0.93 42.86 13.40
CA SER A 142 -1.85 43.93 13.00
C SER A 142 -3.25 43.65 13.55
N ALA A 143 -3.80 44.64 14.25
CA ALA A 143 -5.09 44.56 14.92
C ALA A 143 -6.22 44.67 13.91
N ALA A 144 -7.13 43.70 13.90
CA ALA A 144 -8.43 43.83 13.26
C ALA A 144 -9.49 43.15 14.13
N LYS A 145 -10.55 43.91 14.44
CA LYS A 145 -11.66 43.55 15.31
C LYS A 145 -12.43 42.36 14.76
N ALA A 146 -12.75 41.41 15.64
CA ALA A 146 -13.62 40.28 15.35
C ALA A 146 -15.06 40.75 15.08
N VAL A 147 -15.63 40.32 13.95
CA VAL A 147 -17.07 40.31 13.72
C VAL A 147 -17.54 38.86 13.81
N PHE A 148 -18.32 38.59 14.84
CA PHE A 148 -18.97 37.30 15.11
C PHE A 148 -20.01 36.98 14.02
N ARG A 149 -19.95 35.78 13.45
CA ARG A 149 -21.08 35.13 12.77
C ARG A 149 -21.13 33.64 13.16
N PRO A 150 -22.27 33.13 13.66
CA PRO A 150 -22.41 31.75 14.09
C PRO A 150 -22.79 30.85 12.90
N GLY A 151 -22.30 29.60 12.88
CA GLY A 151 -22.79 28.62 11.91
C GLY A 151 -22.02 27.31 11.82
N SER A 152 -22.55 26.30 12.51
CA SER A 152 -22.53 24.88 12.16
C SER A 152 -21.26 24.05 12.44
N VAL A 153 -21.31 23.48 13.64
CA VAL A 153 -20.64 22.27 14.12
C VAL A 153 -20.98 21.07 13.23
N VAL A 154 -19.99 20.29 12.79
CA VAL A 154 -20.20 18.88 12.40
C VAL A 154 -19.30 18.01 13.27
N LEU A 155 -19.93 17.32 14.21
CA LEU A 155 -19.38 16.37 15.16
C LEU A 155 -19.17 15.02 14.45
N GLY A 156 -17.92 14.55 14.34
CA GLY A 156 -17.60 13.16 13.99
C GLY A 156 -17.04 12.46 15.22
N THR A 157 -17.92 11.91 16.07
CA THR A 157 -17.54 11.17 17.29
C THR A 157 -17.08 9.75 16.96
N LEU A 158 -15.79 9.47 17.11
CA LEU A 158 -15.29 8.10 17.19
C LEU A 158 -15.40 7.60 18.64
N VAL A 159 -16.32 6.68 18.86
CA VAL A 159 -16.50 5.96 20.11
C VAL A 159 -15.37 4.93 20.22
N VAL A 160 -14.42 5.15 21.14
CA VAL A 160 -13.52 4.11 21.62
C VAL A 160 -13.86 3.89 23.08
N SER A 161 -14.74 2.92 23.33
CA SER A 161 -15.02 2.40 24.66
C SER A 161 -13.92 1.41 25.02
N LEU A 162 -13.06 1.77 25.97
CA LEU A 162 -12.26 0.81 26.74
C LEU A 162 -12.76 0.88 28.17
N ALA A 163 -13.40 -0.21 28.58
CA ALA A 163 -13.96 -0.40 29.90
C ALA A 163 -12.85 -0.39 30.96
N SER A 164 -13.01 0.53 31.91
CA SER A 164 -12.76 0.43 33.35
C SER A 164 -11.66 -0.52 33.84
N ILE A 165 -10.53 0.04 34.25
CA ILE A 165 -9.75 -0.46 35.40
C ILE A 165 -9.71 0.65 36.46
N LEU A 166 -10.69 0.62 37.35
CA LEU A 166 -10.67 1.13 38.72
C LEU A 166 -11.51 0.09 39.48
N LEU A 167 -11.05 -0.53 40.58
CA LEU A 167 -10.90 0.02 41.92
C LEU A 167 -9.76 -0.77 42.63
N GLY A 168 -8.74 -0.11 43.19
CA GLY A 168 -8.62 0.10 44.65
C GLY A 168 -8.59 -1.23 45.43
N PHE A 169 -7.47 -1.75 45.95
CA PHE A 169 -6.63 -1.16 47.01
C PHE A 169 -7.46 -0.27 47.93
N GLU A 170 -8.16 -0.84 48.91
CA GLU A 170 -7.75 -0.95 50.32
C GLU A 170 -8.73 -1.87 51.09
N TRP A 171 -8.32 -2.40 52.25
CA TRP A 171 -8.96 -3.37 53.17
C TRP A 171 -8.69 -4.88 52.94
N ILE A 172 -7.45 -5.34 53.19
CA ILE A 172 -7.08 -6.12 54.39
C ILE A 172 -5.55 -6.13 54.56
#